data_AF-A0ABD3QFR4-F1
#
_entry.id   AF-A0ABD3QFR4-F1
#
_cell.length_a   1.000
_cell.length_b   1.000
_cell.length_c   1.000
_cell.angle_alpha   90.00
_cell.angle_beta   90.00
_cell.angle_gamma   90.00
#
_symmetry.space_group_name_H-M   'P 1'
#
loop_
_entity.id
_entity.type
_entity.pdbx_description
1 polymer ?
#
loop_
_entity_poly.entity_id
_entity_poly.type
_entity_poly.pdbx_seq_one_letter_code
_entity_poly.pdbx_strand_id
1 'polypeptide(L)'
;MVPQGARAVRKGDLFRNANIIQMSDYSSLKRRRTCVTYDVDESGDNAGTRVRQNPTIDGRLRGRSSTALELNVGGTKFQVSRTTLTESSSYFEALVSGRWKERERIDEADDVLFIDQDPAAFEILLTYMRCGLVYLPREDLYLSKKTLMLAEYLGINGFLITVKAVTVKNISRRGDYLSDETSEAAQFDSRFGSLRLAVEKEILPLCFFPPEDALRIRVVDRTFYASKAVLTEKSGYFSRWLTSNPKDYWRDEYISGENADVMEVVLQMLTCPNSAFTTMTEKFHSVSGQNVKFRHFYVQAILTYLDKLQLPVDFRDNCVQTITHTFNA
;
A
#
# COMPACT_ATOMS: atom_id res chain seq x y z
N MET A 1 -18.10 32.10 40.67
CA MET A 1 -17.57 30.72 40.68
C MET A 1 -17.36 30.30 39.23
N VAL A 2 -16.11 30.23 38.79
CA VAL A 2 -15.71 29.79 37.45
C VAL A 2 -15.05 28.42 37.61
N PRO A 3 -15.39 27.39 36.83
CA PRO A 3 -14.55 26.22 36.72
C PRO A 3 -13.56 26.40 35.56
N GLN A 4 -12.29 26.45 35.92
CA GLN A 4 -11.12 26.29 35.06
C GLN A 4 -11.00 24.82 34.62
N GLY A 5 -10.54 24.57 33.39
CA GLY A 5 -10.19 23.22 32.97
C GLY A 5 -10.01 22.97 31.47
N ALA A 6 -9.47 23.93 30.71
CA ALA A 6 -9.02 23.67 29.34
C ALA A 6 -7.71 22.86 29.38
N ARG A 7 -7.74 21.59 28.98
CA ARG A 7 -6.54 20.78 28.78
C ARG A 7 -6.23 20.73 27.28
N ALA A 8 -5.21 21.48 26.89
CA ALA A 8 -4.66 21.52 25.55
C ALA A 8 -4.15 20.13 25.13
N VAL A 9 -4.71 19.59 24.05
CA VAL A 9 -4.16 18.41 23.35
C VAL A 9 -2.96 18.90 22.54
N ARG A 10 -1.76 18.41 22.89
CA ARG A 10 -0.52 18.73 22.17
C ARG A 10 -0.59 18.14 20.76
N LYS A 11 -0.30 18.96 19.75
CA LYS A 11 0.03 18.53 18.38
C LYS A 11 1.32 17.72 18.44
N GLY A 12 1.23 16.42 18.67
CA GLY A 12 2.40 15.53 18.80
C GLY A 12 2.15 14.05 18.53
N ASP A 13 0.90 13.59 18.47
CA ASP A 13 0.59 12.15 18.46
C ASP A 13 -0.08 11.64 17.16
N LEU A 14 0.26 12.22 15.99
CA LEU A 14 -0.30 11.80 14.68
C LEU A 14 0.59 10.84 13.87
N PHE A 15 1.74 10.40 14.40
CA PHE A 15 2.67 9.52 13.68
C PHE A 15 2.98 8.23 14.44
N ARG A 16 1.96 7.42 14.78
CA ARG A 16 2.22 6.11 15.41
C ARG A 16 1.77 4.87 14.66
N ASN A 17 1.05 4.97 13.55
CA ASN A 17 0.65 3.80 12.75
C ASN A 17 0.94 3.95 11.25
N ALA A 18 2.05 4.60 10.88
CA ALA A 18 2.49 4.56 9.49
C ALA A 18 3.11 3.18 9.21
N ASN A 19 2.49 2.40 8.33
CA ASN A 19 3.18 1.30 7.64
C ASN A 19 4.25 1.90 6.72
N ILE A 20 5.36 2.29 7.34
CA ILE A 20 6.58 2.74 6.68
C ILE A 20 7.24 1.48 6.14
N ILE A 21 7.26 1.32 4.82
CA ILE A 21 8.13 0.32 4.22
C ILE A 21 9.56 0.88 4.34
N GLN A 22 10.23 0.61 5.47
CA GLN A 22 11.69 0.65 5.54
C GLN A 22 12.19 -0.64 4.91
N MET A 23 12.56 -0.57 3.62
CA MET A 23 13.24 -1.68 2.95
C MET A 23 14.67 -1.79 3.49
N SER A 24 14.89 -2.67 4.46
CA SER A 24 16.20 -2.91 5.09
C SER A 24 17.21 -3.67 4.23
N ASP A 25 16.86 -4.13 3.02
CA ASP A 25 17.75 -4.94 2.18
C ASP A 25 18.00 -4.35 0.78
N TYR A 26 18.35 -3.07 0.70
CA TYR A 26 18.84 -2.45 -0.54
C TYR A 26 20.31 -2.03 -0.41
N SER A 27 21.21 -3.01 -0.36
CA SER A 27 22.64 -2.81 -0.64
C SER A 27 22.95 -2.46 -2.11
N SER A 28 21.93 -2.47 -2.99
CA SER A 28 22.08 -2.24 -4.43
C SER A 28 21.68 -0.84 -4.93
N LEU A 29 21.19 0.06 -4.05
CA LEU A 29 20.97 1.48 -4.40
C LEU A 29 22.19 2.38 -4.14
N LYS A 30 23.35 1.80 -3.80
CA LYS A 30 24.62 2.53 -3.64
C LYS A 30 25.34 2.72 -4.99
N ARG A 31 24.71 3.31 -6.00
CA ARG A 31 25.45 4.04 -7.05
C ARG A 31 24.69 5.29 -7.46
N ARG A 32 25.28 6.43 -7.09
CA ARG A 32 24.90 7.83 -7.38
C ARG A 32 23.97 8.52 -6.38
N ARG A 33 24.40 8.58 -5.12
CA ARG A 33 24.24 9.80 -4.31
C ARG A 33 25.56 10.04 -3.57
N THR A 34 26.42 10.90 -4.11
CA THR A 34 27.47 11.52 -3.30
C THR A 34 26.77 12.51 -2.38
N CYS A 35 26.60 12.11 -1.12
CA CYS A 35 26.45 13.05 -0.02
C CYS A 35 27.72 13.90 0.01
N VAL A 36 27.60 15.16 -0.40
CA VAL A 36 28.62 16.17 -0.07
C VAL A 36 28.42 16.47 1.41
N THR A 37 29.31 15.95 2.25
CA THR A 37 29.49 16.43 3.61
C THR A 37 30.13 17.82 3.51
N TYR A 38 29.49 18.83 4.09
CA TYR A 38 30.15 20.11 4.33
C TYR A 38 30.90 19.97 5.65
N ASP A 39 32.22 19.82 5.56
CA ASP A 39 33.11 20.01 6.69
C ASP A 39 33.18 21.52 6.99
N VAL A 40 32.96 21.88 8.25
CA VAL A 40 33.06 23.25 8.76
C VAL A 40 34.50 23.44 9.22
N ASP A 41 35.32 24.10 8.42
CA ASP A 41 36.67 24.52 8.81
C ASP A 41 36.61 25.86 9.56
N GLU A 42 36.85 25.81 10.87
CA GLU A 42 37.14 26.97 11.71
C GLU A 42 38.50 27.56 11.34
N SER A 43 38.50 28.86 10.98
CA SER A 43 39.70 29.61 10.65
C SER A 43 40.39 30.14 11.92
N GLY A 44 41.72 30.00 11.96
CA GLY A 44 42.62 30.74 12.84
C GLY A 44 43.83 31.26 12.05
N ASP A 45 44.08 32.56 12.15
CA ASP A 45 45.09 33.36 11.45
C ASP A 45 46.55 32.86 11.58
N ASN A 46 47.41 33.08 10.57
CA ASN A 46 48.39 34.19 10.52
C ASN A 46 49.42 34.13 9.35
N ALA A 47 49.73 35.32 8.83
CA ALA A 47 50.99 35.84 8.27
C ALA A 47 51.76 35.17 7.09
N GLY A 48 51.74 35.87 5.93
CA GLY A 48 52.93 36.39 5.24
C GLY A 48 53.66 35.50 4.20
N THR A 49 53.68 35.94 2.93
CA THR A 49 54.86 36.12 2.02
C THR A 49 54.40 36.31 0.55
N ARG A 50 55.25 36.97 -0.24
CA ARG A 50 54.97 37.79 -1.43
C ARG A 50 55.33 37.07 -2.76
N VAL A 51 54.63 37.44 -3.84
CA VAL A 51 54.99 37.38 -5.28
C VAL A 51 54.93 36.03 -6.02
N ARG A 52 54.01 35.91 -7.00
CA ARG A 52 54.30 35.86 -8.46
C ARG A 52 53.00 35.83 -9.28
N GLN A 53 52.92 36.70 -10.28
CA GLN A 53 51.91 36.67 -11.34
C GLN A 53 52.23 35.52 -12.31
N ASN A 54 51.22 34.74 -12.70
CA ASN A 54 50.98 34.36 -14.09
C ASN A 54 49.55 33.81 -14.28
N PRO A 55 49.02 33.89 -15.52
CA PRO A 55 47.59 33.99 -15.78
C PRO A 55 46.96 32.62 -15.99
N THR A 56 45.76 32.40 -15.44
CA THR A 56 45.02 31.16 -15.69
C THR A 56 43.53 31.40 -15.92
N ILE A 57 43.17 31.11 -17.17
CA ILE A 57 42.06 30.24 -17.56
C ILE A 57 40.67 30.74 -17.20
N ASP A 58 40.07 31.33 -18.23
CA ASP A 58 38.65 31.39 -18.53
C ASP A 58 37.96 30.06 -18.14
N GLY A 59 37.29 30.09 -16.98
CA GLY A 59 36.71 28.93 -16.34
C GLY A 59 35.43 29.35 -15.67
N ARG A 60 34.42 29.61 -16.49
CA ARG A 60 33.02 29.87 -16.13
C ARG A 60 32.50 28.75 -15.22
N LEU A 61 32.81 28.84 -13.93
CA LEU A 61 32.08 28.15 -12.87
C LEU A 61 30.66 28.74 -12.89
N ARG A 62 29.81 28.18 -13.75
CA ARG A 62 28.36 28.26 -13.58
C ARG A 62 28.09 27.62 -12.22
N GLY A 63 28.10 28.44 -11.19
CA GLY A 63 27.55 28.10 -9.89
C GLY A 63 26.16 27.57 -10.14
N ARG A 64 25.96 26.29 -9.82
CA ARG A 64 24.66 25.63 -9.82
C ARG A 64 23.89 26.30 -8.69
N SER A 65 23.27 27.44 -8.99
CA SER A 65 22.52 28.20 -8.00
C SER A 65 21.36 27.32 -7.57
N SER A 66 21.48 26.71 -6.38
CA SER A 66 20.40 26.02 -5.68
C SER A 66 19.39 27.05 -5.17
N THR A 67 18.85 27.87 -6.08
CA THR A 67 17.86 28.87 -5.75
C THR A 67 16.60 28.13 -5.32
N ALA A 68 16.23 28.36 -4.07
CA ALA A 68 14.93 27.97 -3.55
C ALA A 68 13.86 28.78 -4.31
N LEU A 69 12.83 28.08 -4.78
CA LEU A 69 11.65 28.65 -5.41
C LEU A 69 10.50 28.58 -4.40
N GLU A 70 9.64 29.60 -4.42
CA GLU A 70 8.38 29.56 -3.71
C GLU A 70 7.30 29.02 -4.64
N LEU A 71 6.53 28.05 -4.16
CA LEU A 71 5.48 27.39 -4.92
C LEU A 71 4.17 27.49 -4.13
N ASN A 72 3.18 28.18 -4.67
CA ASN A 72 1.84 28.26 -4.10
C ASN A 72 0.94 27.20 -4.75
N VAL A 73 0.60 26.15 -4.00
CA VAL A 73 -0.27 25.06 -4.44
C VAL A 73 -1.61 25.17 -3.72
N GLY A 74 -2.69 25.48 -4.44
CA GLY A 74 -4.04 25.58 -3.88
C GLY A 74 -4.16 26.54 -2.69
N GLY A 75 -3.30 27.57 -2.62
CA GLY A 75 -3.24 28.54 -1.51
C GLY A 75 -2.17 28.25 -0.45
N THR A 76 -1.51 27.09 -0.48
CA THR A 76 -0.43 26.73 0.45
C THR A 76 0.94 26.98 -0.17
N LYS A 77 1.81 27.68 0.55
CA LYS A 77 3.17 27.99 0.10
C LYS A 77 4.16 26.89 0.48
N PHE A 78 4.93 26.44 -0.49
CA PHE A 78 6.02 25.48 -0.34
C PHE A 78 7.34 26.12 -0.80
N GLN A 79 8.42 25.86 -0.07
CA GLN A 79 9.77 26.23 -0.52
C GLN A 79 10.51 24.98 -0.99
N VAL A 80 10.98 25.01 -2.24
CA VAL A 80 11.59 23.83 -2.89
C VAL A 80 12.76 24.27 -3.77
N SER A 81 13.84 23.50 -3.79
CA SER A 81 14.95 23.77 -4.71
C SER A 81 14.54 23.50 -6.15
N ARG A 82 15.00 24.33 -7.08
CA ARG A 82 14.78 24.13 -8.52
C ARG A 82 15.22 22.74 -8.97
N THR A 83 16.37 22.26 -8.50
CA THR A 83 16.93 20.93 -8.83
C THR A 83 15.99 19.80 -8.42
N THR A 84 15.40 19.86 -7.22
CA THR A 84 14.46 18.83 -6.73
C THR A 84 13.27 18.68 -7.65
N LEU A 85 12.71 19.81 -8.13
CA LEU A 85 11.57 19.80 -9.04
C LEU A 85 11.94 19.29 -10.43
N THR A 86 13.01 19.81 -11.03
CA THR A 86 13.38 19.47 -12.41
C THR A 86 13.90 18.04 -12.57
N GLU A 87 14.56 17.47 -11.54
CA GLU A 87 15.07 16.09 -11.61
C GLU A 87 13.96 15.04 -11.44
N SER A 88 12.83 15.41 -10.84
CA SER A 88 11.78 14.46 -10.46
C SER A 88 10.50 14.56 -11.33
N SER A 89 10.35 15.63 -12.11
CA SER A 89 9.11 15.95 -12.83
C SER A 89 9.41 16.58 -14.18
N SER A 90 8.87 15.96 -15.24
CA SER A 90 8.95 16.53 -16.60
C SER A 90 8.12 17.81 -16.75
N TYR A 91 7.05 17.97 -15.97
CA TYR A 91 6.24 19.19 -15.93
C TYR A 91 7.09 20.37 -15.43
N PHE A 92 7.76 20.21 -14.29
CA PHE A 92 8.60 21.28 -13.73
C PHE A 92 9.86 21.52 -14.55
N GLU A 93 10.45 20.49 -15.14
CA GLU A 93 11.55 20.65 -16.10
C GLU A 93 11.14 21.54 -17.28
N ALA A 94 9.97 21.28 -17.88
CA ALA A 94 9.44 22.10 -18.97
C ALA A 94 9.12 23.54 -18.53
N LEU A 95 8.54 23.71 -17.33
CA LEU A 95 8.18 25.01 -16.77
C LEU A 95 9.43 25.87 -16.51
N VAL A 96 10.46 25.27 -15.90
CA VAL A 96 11.69 25.95 -15.47
C VAL A 96 12.67 26.19 -16.61
N SER A 97 12.71 25.33 -17.64
CA SER A 97 13.61 25.46 -18.80
C SER A 97 13.35 26.70 -19.67
N GLY A 98 12.34 27.51 -19.34
CA GLY A 98 12.05 28.77 -20.01
C GLY A 98 11.12 28.62 -21.21
N ARG A 99 10.57 27.43 -21.48
CA ARG A 99 9.51 27.24 -22.49
C ARG A 99 8.21 28.00 -22.18
N TRP A 100 8.07 28.49 -20.94
CA TRP A 100 6.89 29.23 -20.46
C TRP A 100 7.17 30.71 -20.21
N LYS A 101 8.38 31.21 -20.50
CA LYS A 101 8.73 32.64 -20.35
C LYS A 101 7.94 33.59 -21.27
N GLU A 102 7.07 33.08 -22.14
CA GLU A 102 6.29 33.89 -23.05
C GLU A 102 4.83 34.12 -22.63
N ARG A 103 4.36 33.58 -21.49
CA ARG A 103 2.98 33.86 -21.06
C ARG A 103 2.87 33.93 -19.55
N GLU A 104 2.88 35.19 -19.08
CA GLU A 104 2.27 35.68 -17.84
C GLU A 104 2.72 34.99 -16.53
N ARG A 105 3.18 35.79 -15.56
CA ARG A 105 3.41 35.42 -14.13
C ARG A 105 4.81 34.98 -13.72
N ILE A 106 5.85 35.64 -14.23
CA ILE A 106 7.07 35.80 -13.41
C ILE A 106 7.22 37.30 -13.24
N ASP A 107 6.62 37.84 -12.18
CA ASP A 107 7.01 39.16 -11.70
C ASP A 107 8.48 39.03 -11.32
N GLU A 108 9.36 39.77 -11.98
CA GLU A 108 10.83 39.68 -11.88
C GLU A 108 11.38 39.95 -10.47
N ALA A 109 10.50 40.21 -9.48
CA ALA A 109 10.83 40.48 -8.09
C ALA A 109 10.61 39.28 -7.13
N ASP A 110 9.68 38.37 -7.41
CA ASP A 110 9.31 37.26 -6.51
C ASP A 110 9.04 35.99 -7.32
N ASP A 111 9.95 35.01 -7.25
CA ASP A 111 9.94 33.71 -7.95
C ASP A 111 8.82 32.77 -7.40
N VAL A 112 7.58 33.24 -7.32
CA VAL A 112 6.41 32.50 -6.79
C VAL A 112 5.64 31.84 -7.93
N LEU A 113 5.71 30.51 -8.01
CA LEU A 113 4.99 29.70 -8.99
C LEU A 113 3.61 29.27 -8.43
N PHE A 114 2.55 29.37 -9.24
CA PHE A 114 1.20 28.97 -8.81
C PHE A 114 0.77 27.65 -9.45
N ILE A 115 0.21 26.75 -8.65
CA ILE A 115 -0.41 25.50 -9.08
C ILE A 115 -1.81 25.40 -8.48
N ASP A 116 -2.82 25.28 -9.33
CA ASP A 116 -4.21 25.09 -8.93
C ASP A 116 -4.50 23.60 -8.67
N GLN A 117 -3.92 23.05 -7.60
CA GLN A 117 -4.04 21.63 -7.21
C GLN A 117 -4.13 21.49 -5.69
N ASP A 118 -4.43 20.27 -5.21
CA ASP A 118 -4.56 19.97 -3.79
C ASP A 118 -3.19 20.00 -3.08
N PRO A 119 -2.98 20.88 -2.08
CA PRO A 119 -1.72 20.98 -1.37
C PRO A 119 -1.34 19.71 -0.59
N ALA A 120 -2.31 18.96 -0.06
CA ALA A 120 -2.03 17.75 0.72
C ALA A 120 -1.49 16.62 -0.17
N ALA A 121 -2.05 16.48 -1.38
CA ALA A 121 -1.55 15.54 -2.38
C ALA A 121 -0.14 15.95 -2.84
N PHE A 122 0.09 17.25 -3.04
CA PHE A 122 1.38 17.77 -3.43
C PHE A 122 2.46 17.56 -2.36
N GLU A 123 2.12 17.68 -1.07
CA GLU A 123 3.06 17.45 0.04
C GLU A 123 3.64 16.02 0.03
N ILE A 124 2.81 15.02 -0.28
CA ILE A 124 3.24 13.63 -0.43
C ILE A 124 4.24 13.51 -1.60
N LEU A 125 3.92 14.11 -2.75
CA LEU A 125 4.80 14.07 -3.92
C LEU A 125 6.10 14.83 -3.67
N LEU A 126 6.05 15.96 -2.98
CA LEU A 126 7.22 16.74 -2.61
C LEU A 126 8.14 15.95 -1.67
N THR A 127 7.56 15.19 -0.76
CA THR A 127 8.33 14.27 0.11
C THR A 127 9.04 13.23 -0.75
N TYR A 128 8.34 12.61 -1.70
CA TYR A 128 8.96 11.70 -2.68
C TYR A 128 10.10 12.39 -3.45
N MET A 129 9.89 13.60 -3.98
CA MET A 129 10.94 14.32 -4.74
C MET A 129 12.19 14.60 -3.89
N ARG A 130 12.04 14.77 -2.57
CA ARG A 130 13.16 15.05 -1.65
C ARG A 130 13.94 13.80 -1.24
N CYS A 131 13.27 12.70 -0.89
CA CYS A 131 13.93 11.51 -0.36
C CYS A 131 13.94 10.30 -1.33
N GLY A 132 13.02 10.26 -2.28
CA GLY A 132 12.78 9.14 -3.20
C GLY A 132 11.85 8.07 -2.63
N LEU A 133 11.25 8.30 -1.45
CA LEU A 133 10.38 7.32 -0.79
C LEU A 133 8.94 7.45 -1.31
N VAL A 134 8.40 6.35 -1.83
CA VAL A 134 7.01 6.25 -2.27
C VAL A 134 6.13 5.94 -1.07
N TYR A 135 5.15 6.80 -0.82
CA TYR A 135 4.18 6.67 0.26
C TYR A 135 2.79 7.07 -0.22
N LEU A 136 1.77 6.34 0.23
CA LEU A 136 0.36 6.66 0.06
C LEU A 136 -0.35 6.44 1.40
N PRO A 137 -1.21 7.36 1.86
CA PRO A 137 -1.96 7.21 3.11
C PRO A 137 -3.01 6.10 2.99
N ARG A 138 -2.87 5.04 3.81
CA ARG A 138 -3.78 3.88 3.79
C ARG A 138 -5.16 4.23 4.34
N GLU A 139 -5.20 5.13 5.30
CA GLU A 139 -6.38 5.59 6.02
C GLU A 139 -7.22 6.56 5.17
N ASP A 140 -6.59 7.24 4.21
CA ASP A 140 -7.24 8.17 3.28
C ASP A 140 -7.00 7.76 1.82
N LEU A 141 -7.81 6.80 1.37
CA LEU A 141 -7.77 6.33 -0.01
C LEU A 141 -8.13 7.43 -1.01
N TYR A 142 -8.89 8.46 -0.60
CA TYR A 142 -9.26 9.56 -1.48
C TYR A 142 -8.06 10.49 -1.74
N LEU A 143 -7.31 10.85 -0.70
CA LEU A 143 -6.04 11.57 -0.82
C LEU A 143 -5.02 10.76 -1.61
N SER A 144 -4.95 9.44 -1.40
CA SER A 144 -4.12 8.56 -2.21
C SER A 144 -4.49 8.61 -3.70
N LYS A 145 -5.78 8.56 -4.04
CA LYS A 145 -6.25 8.71 -5.44
C LYS A 145 -5.86 10.06 -6.01
N LYS A 146 -6.08 11.16 -5.28
CA LYS A 146 -5.66 12.51 -5.71
C LYS A 146 -4.16 12.60 -5.95
N THR A 147 -3.35 12.02 -5.07
CA THR A 147 -1.88 11.96 -5.18
C THR A 147 -1.46 11.25 -6.47
N LEU A 148 -2.09 10.13 -6.81
CA LEU A 148 -1.83 9.41 -8.06
C LEU A 148 -2.17 10.25 -9.31
N MET A 149 -3.34 10.91 -9.31
CA MET A 149 -3.75 11.78 -10.42
C MET A 149 -2.81 12.99 -10.56
N LEU A 150 -2.39 13.57 -9.43
CA LEU A 150 -1.45 14.69 -9.43
C LEU A 150 -0.05 14.26 -9.91
N ALA A 151 0.41 13.06 -9.53
CA ALA A 151 1.68 12.52 -10.00
C ALA A 151 1.69 12.31 -11.52
N GLU A 152 0.57 11.85 -12.10
CA GLU A 152 0.39 11.74 -13.55
C GLU A 152 0.38 13.11 -14.22
N TYR A 153 -0.37 14.06 -13.68
CA TYR A 153 -0.40 15.44 -14.18
C TYR A 153 0.97 16.12 -14.17
N LEU A 154 1.72 15.99 -13.07
CA LEU A 154 3.06 16.56 -12.92
C LEU A 154 4.15 15.73 -13.63
N GLY A 155 3.81 14.60 -14.23
CA GLY A 155 4.77 13.74 -14.92
C GLY A 155 5.87 13.17 -14.02
N ILE A 156 5.53 12.79 -12.78
CA ILE A 156 6.45 12.20 -11.80
C ILE A 156 6.56 10.69 -12.08
N ASN A 157 7.19 10.35 -13.21
CA ASN A 157 7.20 8.99 -13.74
C ASN A 157 7.85 7.97 -12.79
N GLY A 158 8.92 8.35 -12.09
CA GLY A 158 9.59 7.47 -11.12
C GLY A 158 8.65 7.01 -10.01
N PHE A 159 7.82 7.91 -9.48
CA PHE A 159 6.82 7.58 -8.46
C PHE A 159 5.79 6.59 -9.00
N LEU A 160 5.28 6.85 -10.21
CA LEU A 160 4.26 6.00 -10.84
C LEU A 160 4.79 4.60 -11.18
N ILE A 161 6.03 4.49 -11.66
CA ILE A 161 6.68 3.21 -11.95
C ILE A 161 6.71 2.36 -10.69
N THR A 162 7.24 2.90 -9.59
CA THR A 162 7.33 2.17 -8.32
C THR A 162 5.94 1.79 -7.77
N VAL A 163 4.94 2.68 -7.81
CA VAL A 163 3.57 2.35 -7.39
C VAL A 163 3.00 1.17 -8.19
N LYS A 164 3.14 1.20 -9.53
CA LYS A 164 2.64 0.14 -10.41
C LYS A 164 3.36 -1.18 -10.14
N ALA A 165 4.68 -1.13 -10.01
CA ALA A 165 5.54 -2.28 -9.71
C ALA A 165 5.12 -2.97 -8.39
N VAL A 166 5.03 -2.19 -7.31
CA VAL A 166 4.58 -2.68 -5.99
C VAL A 166 3.18 -3.29 -6.07
N THR A 167 2.27 -2.67 -6.81
CA THR A 167 0.91 -3.17 -6.98
C THR A 167 0.88 -4.54 -7.67
N VAL A 168 1.66 -4.72 -8.74
CA VAL A 168 1.78 -6.01 -9.43
C VAL A 168 2.38 -7.08 -8.52
N LYS A 169 3.40 -6.72 -7.74
CA LYS A 169 4.02 -7.63 -6.77
C LYS A 169 3.02 -8.13 -5.74
N ASN A 170 2.26 -7.21 -5.13
CA ASN A 170 1.24 -7.57 -4.14
C ASN A 170 0.15 -8.48 -4.73
N ILE A 171 -0.32 -8.18 -5.95
CA ILE A 171 -1.35 -8.99 -6.62
C ILE A 171 -0.81 -10.38 -6.99
N SER A 172 0.43 -10.45 -7.45
CA SER A 172 1.03 -11.70 -7.92
C SER A 172 1.45 -12.61 -6.77
N ARG A 173 1.51 -12.09 -5.52
CA ARG A 173 1.96 -12.83 -4.33
C ARG A 173 3.32 -13.53 -4.54
N ARG A 174 4.21 -12.91 -5.34
CA ARG A 174 5.53 -13.47 -5.68
C ARG A 174 6.57 -13.00 -4.67
N GLY A 175 7.38 -13.94 -4.19
CA GLY A 175 8.54 -13.66 -3.33
C GLY A 175 9.83 -13.34 -4.10
N ASP A 176 9.88 -13.62 -5.41
CA ASP A 176 11.10 -13.50 -6.21
C ASP A 176 11.19 -12.14 -6.92
N TYR A 177 12.15 -11.31 -6.49
CA TYR A 177 12.44 -9.95 -6.99
C TYR A 177 13.34 -9.94 -8.24
N LEU A 178 13.06 -10.82 -9.20
CA LEU A 178 13.96 -11.01 -10.35
C LEU A 178 13.68 -10.06 -11.53
N SER A 179 12.59 -9.30 -11.51
CA SER A 179 12.28 -8.27 -12.52
C SER A 179 12.63 -6.85 -12.05
N ASP A 180 13.06 -6.01 -12.98
CA ASP A 180 13.20 -4.58 -12.76
C ASP A 180 11.82 -3.89 -12.62
N GLU A 181 11.76 -2.79 -11.86
CA GLU A 181 10.51 -2.07 -11.60
C GLU A 181 9.82 -1.57 -12.88
N THR A 182 10.60 -1.30 -13.93
CA THR A 182 10.06 -0.81 -15.21
C THR A 182 9.28 -1.91 -15.92
N SER A 183 9.81 -3.14 -15.94
CA SER A 183 9.11 -4.31 -16.48
C SER A 183 7.82 -4.62 -15.71
N GLU A 184 7.83 -4.51 -14.38
CA GLU A 184 6.64 -4.70 -13.56
C GLU A 184 5.59 -3.62 -13.80
N ALA A 185 6.01 -2.36 -13.95
CA ALA A 185 5.12 -1.26 -14.32
C ALA A 185 4.54 -1.45 -15.73
N ALA A 186 5.31 -1.95 -16.69
CA ALA A 186 4.80 -2.28 -18.03
C ALA A 186 3.79 -3.44 -17.97
N GLN A 187 4.02 -4.44 -17.12
CA GLN A 187 3.05 -5.50 -16.87
C GLN A 187 1.76 -4.97 -16.25
N PHE A 188 1.86 -4.01 -15.33
CA PHE A 188 0.69 -3.31 -14.77
C PHE A 188 -0.11 -2.65 -15.89
N ASP A 189 0.53 -1.87 -16.74
CA ASP A 189 -0.13 -1.12 -17.81
C ASP A 189 -0.78 -2.05 -18.85
N SER A 190 -0.13 -3.17 -19.18
CA SER A 190 -0.69 -4.21 -20.05
C SER A 190 -1.95 -4.86 -19.44
N ARG A 191 -1.95 -5.08 -18.12
CA ARG A 191 -3.05 -5.78 -17.43
C ARG A 191 -4.22 -4.87 -17.07
N PHE A 192 -3.95 -3.65 -16.64
CA PHE A 192 -4.94 -2.74 -16.05
C PHE A 192 -5.22 -1.51 -16.91
N GLY A 193 -4.40 -1.24 -17.92
CA GLY A 193 -4.51 -0.06 -18.78
C GLY A 193 -3.87 1.16 -18.15
N SER A 194 -4.48 2.33 -18.36
CA SER A 194 -3.98 3.58 -17.79
C SER A 194 -4.14 3.65 -16.27
N LEU A 195 -3.39 4.56 -15.64
CA LEU A 195 -3.48 4.82 -14.20
C LEU A 195 -4.90 5.19 -13.79
N ARG A 196 -5.55 6.06 -14.58
CA ARG A 196 -6.96 6.45 -14.39
C ARG A 196 -7.90 5.24 -14.41
N LEU A 197 -7.76 4.33 -15.37
CA LEU A 197 -8.61 3.15 -15.47
C LEU A 197 -8.40 2.20 -14.28
N ALA A 198 -7.17 2.09 -13.78
CA ALA A 198 -6.87 1.30 -12.59
C ALA A 198 -7.48 1.90 -11.31
N VAL A 199 -7.54 3.23 -11.20
CA VAL A 199 -8.22 3.94 -10.10
C VAL A 199 -9.74 3.77 -10.18
N GLU A 200 -10.31 3.88 -11.39
CA GLU A 200 -11.74 3.67 -11.64
C GLU A 200 -12.17 2.23 -11.32
N LYS A 201 -11.31 1.24 -11.60
CA LYS A 201 -11.53 -0.18 -11.25
C LYS A 201 -11.26 -0.51 -9.77
N GLU A 202 -10.87 0.48 -8.97
CA GLU A 202 -10.50 0.34 -7.55
C GLU A 202 -9.29 -0.59 -7.31
N ILE A 203 -8.45 -0.80 -8.33
CA ILE A 203 -7.18 -1.53 -8.17
C ILE A 203 -6.19 -0.65 -7.44
N LEU A 204 -6.09 0.62 -7.84
CA LEU A 204 -5.29 1.62 -7.14
C LEU A 204 -6.19 2.57 -6.33
N PRO A 205 -5.77 2.97 -5.12
CA PRO A 205 -4.55 2.59 -4.41
C PRO A 205 -4.68 1.27 -3.62
N LEU A 206 -5.81 0.56 -3.69
CA LEU A 206 -6.10 -0.58 -2.81
C LEU A 206 -5.01 -1.66 -2.84
N CYS A 207 -4.67 -2.15 -4.04
CA CYS A 207 -3.69 -3.22 -4.23
C CYS A 207 -2.23 -2.75 -4.11
N PHE A 208 -1.98 -1.44 -3.98
CA PHE A 208 -0.65 -0.94 -3.63
C PHE A 208 -0.28 -1.31 -2.19
N PHE A 209 -1.28 -1.42 -1.30
CA PHE A 209 -1.04 -1.88 0.06
C PHE A 209 -0.94 -3.41 0.09
N PRO A 210 -0.01 -3.99 0.87
CA PRO A 210 0.04 -5.43 1.07
C PRO A 210 -1.31 -5.96 1.57
N PRO A 211 -1.80 -7.09 1.06
CA PRO A 211 -3.07 -7.66 1.51
C PRO A 211 -2.92 -8.23 2.93
N GLU A 212 -3.97 -8.10 3.73
CA GLU A 212 -4.08 -8.81 4.99
C GLU A 212 -4.54 -10.24 4.73
N ASP A 213 -3.94 -11.21 5.42
CA ASP A 213 -4.28 -12.62 5.26
C ASP A 213 -5.54 -13.01 6.05
N ALA A 214 -5.91 -12.28 7.10
CA ALA A 214 -7.11 -12.58 7.86
C ALA A 214 -8.38 -12.17 7.08
N LEU A 215 -9.35 -13.09 6.98
CA LEU A 215 -10.70 -12.82 6.48
C LEU A 215 -11.70 -12.92 7.64
N ARG A 216 -12.52 -11.89 7.81
CA ARG A 216 -13.65 -11.90 8.73
C ARG A 216 -14.85 -12.55 8.06
N ILE A 217 -15.36 -13.63 8.64
CA ILE A 217 -16.54 -14.35 8.15
C ILE A 217 -17.69 -14.09 9.12
N ARG A 218 -18.70 -13.33 8.68
CA ARG A 218 -19.88 -13.01 9.47
C ARG A 218 -21.01 -13.99 9.17
N VAL A 219 -21.56 -14.59 10.21
CA VAL A 219 -22.68 -15.52 10.14
C VAL A 219 -23.70 -15.13 11.19
N VAL A 220 -24.82 -14.53 10.76
CA VAL A 220 -25.88 -14.04 11.65
C VAL A 220 -25.31 -13.16 12.78
N ASP A 221 -25.16 -13.70 13.99
CA ASP A 221 -24.69 -13.07 15.23
C ASP A 221 -23.23 -13.46 15.60
N ARG A 222 -22.61 -14.40 14.89
CA ARG A 222 -21.25 -14.87 15.13
C ARG A 222 -20.27 -14.38 14.07
N THR A 223 -19.03 -14.14 14.48
CA THR A 223 -17.93 -13.75 13.60
C THR A 223 -16.78 -14.74 13.75
N PHE A 224 -16.28 -15.22 12.62
CA PHE A 224 -15.15 -16.13 12.54
C PHE A 224 -13.99 -15.45 11.79
N TYR A 225 -12.79 -15.96 12.01
CA TYR A 225 -11.58 -15.51 11.33
C TYR A 225 -10.90 -16.71 10.68
N ALA A 226 -10.47 -16.54 9.43
CA ALA A 226 -9.76 -17.57 8.69
C ALA A 226 -8.66 -16.94 7.82
N SER A 227 -7.61 -17.71 7.52
CA SER A 227 -6.55 -17.29 6.59
C SER A 227 -7.07 -17.38 5.15
N LYS A 228 -6.98 -16.28 4.40
CA LYS A 228 -7.31 -16.22 2.97
C LYS A 228 -6.44 -17.17 2.18
N ALA A 229 -5.16 -17.29 2.52
CA ALA A 229 -4.26 -18.26 1.90
C ALA A 229 -4.77 -19.69 2.09
N VAL A 230 -5.10 -20.09 3.33
CA VAL A 230 -5.63 -21.43 3.63
C VAL A 230 -6.96 -21.68 2.91
N LEU A 231 -7.88 -20.72 2.95
CA LEU A 231 -9.18 -20.85 2.26
C LEU A 231 -9.00 -20.99 0.74
N THR A 232 -8.09 -20.22 0.14
CA THR A 232 -7.79 -20.29 -1.30
C THR A 232 -7.15 -21.62 -1.67
N GLU A 233 -6.30 -22.19 -0.81
CA GLU A 233 -5.65 -23.47 -1.04
C GLU A 233 -6.62 -24.65 -0.90
N LYS A 234 -7.45 -24.65 0.14
CA LYS A 234 -8.30 -25.80 0.49
C LYS A 234 -9.67 -25.78 -0.19
N SER A 235 -10.18 -24.63 -0.63
CA SER A 235 -11.52 -24.50 -1.19
C SER A 235 -11.51 -23.85 -2.58
N GLY A 236 -11.99 -24.59 -3.58
CA GLY A 236 -12.20 -24.06 -4.93
C GLY A 236 -13.21 -22.91 -4.97
N TYR A 237 -14.23 -22.96 -4.09
CA TYR A 237 -15.19 -21.87 -3.93
C TYR A 237 -14.53 -20.58 -3.46
N PHE A 238 -13.80 -20.62 -2.32
CA PHE A 238 -13.13 -19.43 -1.80
C PHE A 238 -11.98 -18.97 -2.70
N SER A 239 -11.29 -19.90 -3.35
CA SER A 239 -10.28 -19.57 -4.35
C SER A 239 -10.87 -18.73 -5.47
N ARG A 240 -11.99 -19.18 -6.07
CA ARG A 240 -12.69 -18.40 -7.09
C ARG A 240 -13.20 -17.08 -6.53
N TRP A 241 -13.81 -17.07 -5.35
CA TRP A 241 -14.38 -15.86 -4.76
C TRP A 241 -13.32 -14.79 -4.45
N LEU A 242 -12.16 -15.17 -3.90
CA LEU A 242 -11.08 -14.25 -3.52
C LEU A 242 -10.20 -13.83 -4.70
N THR A 243 -10.15 -14.61 -5.78
CA THR A 243 -9.17 -14.39 -6.87
C THR A 243 -9.79 -14.09 -8.23
N SER A 244 -11.13 -14.05 -8.35
CA SER A 244 -11.83 -13.69 -9.60
C SER A 244 -11.44 -12.30 -10.10
N ASN A 245 -11.35 -11.33 -9.19
CA ASN A 245 -10.80 -10.01 -9.47
C ASN A 245 -9.64 -9.74 -8.48
N PRO A 246 -8.55 -9.09 -8.89
CA PRO A 246 -7.47 -8.73 -7.97
C PRO A 246 -7.93 -8.02 -6.70
N LYS A 247 -8.96 -7.17 -6.76
CA LYS A 247 -9.46 -6.45 -5.57
C LYS A 247 -10.19 -7.34 -4.57
N ASP A 248 -10.72 -8.48 -4.99
CA ASP A 248 -11.53 -9.34 -4.11
C ASP A 248 -10.71 -9.94 -2.98
N TYR A 249 -9.41 -10.15 -3.19
CA TYR A 249 -8.49 -10.62 -2.15
C TYR A 249 -8.27 -9.56 -1.04
N TRP A 250 -8.47 -8.28 -1.35
CA TRP A 250 -8.39 -7.17 -0.39
C TRP A 250 -9.68 -6.94 0.39
N ARG A 251 -10.70 -7.78 0.19
CA ARG A 251 -11.89 -7.74 1.04
C ARG A 251 -11.55 -8.23 2.44
N ASP A 252 -12.05 -7.50 3.43
CA ASP A 252 -11.85 -7.86 4.84
C ASP A 252 -12.99 -8.72 5.38
N GLU A 253 -14.13 -8.76 4.68
CA GLU A 253 -15.36 -9.38 5.17
C GLU A 253 -16.05 -10.25 4.12
N TYR A 254 -16.50 -11.43 4.57
CA TYR A 254 -17.40 -12.34 3.87
C TYR A 254 -18.65 -12.56 4.71
N ILE A 255 -19.83 -12.30 4.14
CA ILE A 255 -21.11 -12.53 4.80
C ILE A 255 -21.69 -13.85 4.31
N SER A 256 -21.93 -14.76 5.25
CA SER A 256 -22.50 -16.07 4.97
C SER A 256 -23.88 -16.22 5.59
N GLY A 257 -24.80 -16.83 4.83
CA GLY A 257 -26.14 -17.18 5.28
C GLY A 257 -26.25 -18.60 5.87
N GLU A 258 -25.11 -19.28 6.06
CA GLU A 258 -25.09 -20.62 6.64
C GLU A 258 -25.41 -20.60 8.15
N ASN A 259 -25.65 -21.78 8.73
CA ASN A 259 -25.76 -21.89 10.18
C ASN A 259 -24.38 -21.67 10.83
N ALA A 260 -24.32 -20.90 11.92
CA ALA A 260 -23.05 -20.55 12.56
C ALA A 260 -22.30 -21.75 13.15
N ASP A 261 -23.02 -22.76 13.64
CA ASP A 261 -22.41 -23.99 14.15
C ASP A 261 -21.82 -24.85 13.04
N VAL A 262 -22.51 -24.89 11.90
CA VAL A 262 -22.02 -25.55 10.69
C VAL A 262 -20.77 -24.83 10.17
N MET A 263 -20.78 -23.49 10.14
CA MET A 263 -19.61 -22.70 9.73
C MET A 263 -18.41 -22.97 10.64
N GLU A 264 -18.61 -22.98 11.96
CA GLU A 264 -17.54 -23.23 12.94
C GLU A 264 -16.83 -24.57 12.67
N VAL A 265 -17.61 -25.64 12.56
CA VAL A 265 -17.07 -26.99 12.30
C VAL A 265 -16.37 -27.04 10.95
N VAL A 266 -16.96 -26.47 9.90
CA VAL A 266 -16.36 -26.50 8.56
C VAL A 266 -15.06 -25.70 8.51
N LEU A 267 -14.99 -24.52 9.13
CA LEU A 267 -13.74 -23.75 9.23
C LEU A 267 -12.68 -24.52 10.02
N GLN A 268 -13.06 -25.15 11.13
CA GLN A 268 -12.15 -26.02 11.88
C GLN A 268 -11.69 -27.23 11.04
N MET A 269 -12.54 -27.81 10.20
CA MET A 269 -12.12 -28.90 9.31
C MET A 269 -11.08 -28.44 8.29
N LEU A 270 -11.20 -27.21 7.78
CA LEU A 270 -10.24 -26.66 6.82
C LEU A 270 -8.88 -26.37 7.45
N THR A 271 -8.83 -26.01 8.74
CA THR A 271 -7.59 -25.62 9.43
C THR A 271 -7.00 -26.72 10.31
N CYS A 272 -7.83 -27.39 11.11
CA CYS A 272 -7.46 -28.35 12.15
C CYS A 272 -8.55 -29.43 12.34
N PRO A 273 -8.54 -30.54 11.57
CA PRO A 273 -9.57 -31.57 11.60
C PRO A 273 -9.86 -32.15 13.00
N ASN A 274 -8.85 -32.28 13.85
CA ASN A 274 -9.01 -32.77 15.23
C ASN A 274 -9.87 -31.84 16.10
N SER A 275 -9.81 -30.52 15.86
CA SER A 275 -10.64 -29.54 16.58
C SER A 275 -12.12 -29.68 16.17
N ALA A 276 -12.36 -29.92 14.88
CA ALA A 276 -13.71 -30.15 14.37
C ALA A 276 -14.36 -31.39 15.01
N PHE A 277 -13.59 -32.47 15.20
CA PHE A 277 -14.06 -33.68 15.88
C PHE A 277 -14.58 -33.38 17.29
N THR A 278 -13.79 -32.66 18.10
CA THR A 278 -14.17 -32.29 19.47
C THR A 278 -15.43 -31.45 19.49
N THR A 279 -15.48 -30.39 18.67
CA THR A 279 -16.64 -29.48 18.59
C THR A 279 -17.91 -30.21 18.16
N MET A 280 -17.82 -31.12 17.17
CA MET A 280 -18.94 -31.94 16.74
C MET A 280 -19.43 -32.86 17.86
N THR A 281 -18.50 -33.53 18.55
CA THR A 281 -18.82 -34.44 19.67
C THR A 281 -19.53 -33.69 20.80
N GLU A 282 -19.01 -32.54 21.22
CA GLU A 282 -19.62 -31.70 22.25
C GLU A 282 -21.04 -31.25 21.86
N LYS A 283 -21.25 -30.83 20.60
CA LYS A 283 -22.57 -30.46 20.10
C LYS A 283 -23.56 -31.63 20.05
N PHE A 284 -23.09 -32.85 19.77
CA PHE A 284 -23.96 -34.03 19.82
C PHE A 284 -24.34 -34.44 21.24
N HIS A 285 -23.49 -34.15 22.23
CA HIS A 285 -23.74 -34.43 23.64
C HIS A 285 -24.61 -33.35 24.31
N SER A 286 -24.46 -32.08 23.92
CA SER A 286 -25.26 -30.98 24.47
C SER A 286 -26.75 -31.05 24.09
N VAL A 287 -27.07 -31.69 22.95
CA VAL A 287 -28.46 -31.94 22.50
C VAL A 287 -29.04 -33.22 23.15
N SER A 288 -28.73 -33.47 24.43
CA SER A 288 -29.17 -34.68 25.13
C SER A 288 -30.70 -34.76 25.20
N GLY A 289 -31.28 -35.86 24.70
CA GLY A 289 -32.71 -36.16 24.76
C GLY A 289 -33.46 -35.98 23.43
N GLN A 290 -33.45 -37.03 22.61
CA GLN A 290 -34.41 -37.27 21.51
C GLN A 290 -34.47 -36.27 20.34
N ASN A 291 -33.45 -36.25 19.49
CA ASN A 291 -33.74 -36.09 18.06
C ASN A 291 -32.58 -36.64 17.20
N VAL A 292 -32.61 -37.95 16.92
CA VAL A 292 -31.75 -38.56 15.88
C VAL A 292 -31.87 -37.78 14.56
N LYS A 293 -33.07 -37.22 14.30
CA LYS A 293 -33.32 -36.31 13.18
C LYS A 293 -32.43 -35.08 13.22
N PHE A 294 -32.23 -34.45 14.38
CA PHE A 294 -31.36 -33.27 14.50
C PHE A 294 -29.91 -33.59 14.15
N ARG A 295 -29.37 -34.70 14.70
CA ARG A 295 -28.00 -35.12 14.37
C ARG A 295 -27.84 -35.38 12.86
N HIS A 296 -28.82 -36.03 12.25
CA HIS A 296 -28.83 -36.27 10.81
C HIS A 296 -28.90 -34.97 10.00
N PHE A 297 -29.81 -34.04 10.35
CA PHE A 297 -29.91 -32.74 9.68
C PHE A 297 -28.63 -31.91 9.83
N TYR A 298 -27.98 -31.94 11.00
CA TYR A 298 -26.75 -31.22 11.26
C TYR A 298 -25.57 -31.76 10.43
N VAL A 299 -25.38 -33.09 10.42
CA VAL A 299 -24.37 -33.74 9.58
C VAL A 299 -24.65 -33.48 8.10
N GLN A 300 -25.91 -33.58 7.67
CA GLN A 300 -26.29 -33.31 6.28
C GLN A 300 -26.00 -31.85 5.89
N ALA A 301 -26.22 -30.89 6.80
CA ALA A 301 -25.89 -29.49 6.56
C ALA A 301 -24.37 -29.29 6.42
N ILE A 302 -23.55 -29.94 7.26
CA ILE A 302 -22.09 -29.91 7.12
C ILE A 302 -21.66 -30.49 5.77
N LEU A 303 -22.14 -31.67 5.40
CA LEU A 303 -21.79 -32.32 4.14
C LEU A 303 -22.19 -31.47 2.93
N THR A 304 -23.40 -30.89 2.96
CA THR A 304 -23.89 -29.99 1.92
C THR A 304 -22.98 -28.75 1.79
N TYR A 305 -22.51 -28.22 2.92
CA TYR A 305 -21.61 -27.06 2.89
C TYR A 305 -20.21 -27.44 2.39
N LEU A 306 -19.66 -28.60 2.77
CA LEU A 306 -18.39 -29.10 2.23
C LEU A 306 -18.45 -29.29 0.71
N ASP A 307 -19.58 -29.78 0.17
CA ASP A 307 -19.79 -29.89 -1.27
C ASP A 307 -19.81 -28.52 -1.96
N LYS A 308 -20.47 -27.54 -1.34
CA LYS A 308 -20.47 -26.14 -1.82
C LYS A 308 -19.07 -25.53 -1.86
N LEU A 309 -18.18 -25.93 -0.94
CA LEU A 309 -16.80 -25.43 -0.88
C LEU A 309 -15.90 -25.94 -2.00
N GLN A 310 -16.32 -26.95 -2.78
CA GLN A 310 -15.54 -27.50 -3.90
C GLN A 310 -14.13 -27.89 -3.48
N LEU A 311 -14.04 -28.69 -2.42
CA LEU A 311 -12.78 -29.17 -1.86
C LEU A 311 -12.11 -30.19 -2.81
N PRO A 312 -10.78 -30.32 -2.80
CA PRO A 312 -10.09 -31.43 -3.46
C PRO A 312 -10.62 -32.79 -2.99
N VAL A 313 -10.72 -33.77 -3.89
CA VAL A 313 -11.34 -35.09 -3.62
C VAL A 313 -10.72 -35.76 -2.39
N ASP A 314 -9.40 -35.89 -2.36
CA ASP A 314 -8.69 -36.53 -1.23
C ASP A 314 -8.96 -35.83 0.10
N PHE A 315 -9.03 -34.50 0.09
CA PHE A 315 -9.28 -33.70 1.29
C PHE A 315 -10.73 -33.84 1.75
N ARG A 316 -11.68 -33.81 0.80
CA ARG A 316 -13.10 -34.02 1.07
C ARG A 316 -13.34 -35.40 1.70
N ASP A 317 -12.72 -36.44 1.16
CA ASP A 317 -12.90 -37.81 1.66
C ASP A 317 -12.38 -37.95 3.10
N ASN A 318 -11.26 -37.31 3.44
CA ASN A 318 -10.77 -37.24 4.82
C ASN A 318 -11.77 -36.53 5.76
N CYS A 319 -12.37 -35.42 5.33
CA CYS A 319 -13.40 -34.73 6.11
C CYS A 319 -14.64 -35.62 6.31
N VAL A 320 -15.11 -36.30 5.26
CA VAL A 320 -16.26 -37.20 5.32
C VAL A 320 -15.98 -38.40 6.24
N GLN A 321 -14.79 -38.99 6.18
CA GLN A 321 -14.37 -40.05 7.09
C GLN A 321 -14.38 -39.57 8.55
N THR A 322 -13.85 -38.37 8.81
CA THR A 322 -13.88 -37.75 10.16
C THR A 322 -15.31 -37.57 10.66
N ILE A 323 -16.20 -37.05 9.81
CA ILE A 323 -17.63 -36.88 10.14
C ILE A 323 -18.29 -38.22 10.44
N THR A 324 -18.05 -39.23 9.61
CA THR A 324 -18.63 -40.57 9.74
C THR A 324 -18.17 -41.25 11.04
N HIS A 325 -16.88 -41.15 11.36
CA HIS A 325 -16.34 -41.67 12.62
C HIS A 325 -16.97 -40.97 13.83
N THR A 326 -17.12 -39.64 13.78
CA THR A 326 -17.73 -38.85 14.86
C THR A 326 -19.21 -39.16 15.04
N PHE A 327 -19.94 -39.42 13.96
CA PHE A 327 -21.37 -39.75 14.01
C PHE A 327 -21.64 -41.15 14.58
N ASN A 328 -20.71 -42.09 14.36
CA ASN A 328 -20.83 -43.47 14.82
C ASN A 328 -20.27 -43.71 16.24
N ALA A 329 -19.50 -42.75 16.78
CA ALA A 329 -18.95 -42.79 18.15
C ALA A 329 -19.99 -42.37 19.20
#